data_AF-A0A6P0K7U1-F1
#
_entry.id   AF-A0A6P0K7U1-F1
#
_cell.length_a   1.000
_cell.length_b   1.000
_cell.length_c   1.000
_cell.angle_alpha   90.00
_cell.angle_beta   90.00
_cell.angle_gamma   90.00
#
_symmetry.space_group_name_H-M   'P 1'
#
loop_
_entity.id
_entity.type
_entity.pdbx_description
1 polymer ?
#
loop_
_entity_poly.entity_id
_entity_poly.type
_entity_poly.pdbx_seq_one_letter_code
_entity_poly.pdbx_strand_id
1 'polypeptide(L)'
;MLNSVERLLFVRGVPIFQELRDDFLVRLASVMEELSFPPDHSIVTQGEEGRSLYIVVSGTVRVHIEDRDLAQLKQGDCFGEMAVFDAEPRSASVTTIGECECLELKQIQLYDAIDETPEFAINIIRLLSRRTRSLNNKLNDYLANSQAQDFTKVGSKSPKM
;
A
#
# COMPACT_ATOMS: atom_id res chain seq x y z
N MET A 1 9.72 -15.40 -10.95
CA MET A 1 8.62 -16.29 -11.39
C MET A 1 8.35 -17.40 -10.41
N LEU A 2 7.29 -17.19 -9.62
CA LEU A 2 6.77 -18.16 -8.65
C LEU A 2 6.12 -19.34 -9.38
N ASN A 3 6.34 -20.57 -8.92
CA ASN A 3 5.52 -21.69 -9.39
C ASN A 3 4.10 -21.62 -8.78
N SER A 4 3.15 -22.38 -9.31
CA SER A 4 1.74 -22.31 -8.90
C SER A 4 1.52 -22.55 -7.40
N VAL A 5 2.32 -23.41 -6.76
CA VAL A 5 2.21 -23.71 -5.33
C VAL A 5 2.79 -22.57 -4.49
N GLU A 6 3.99 -22.09 -4.83
CA GLU A 6 4.63 -20.94 -4.17
C GLU A 6 3.74 -19.71 -4.25
N ARG A 7 3.16 -19.46 -5.42
CA ARG A 7 2.23 -18.36 -5.66
C ARG A 7 0.99 -18.44 -4.78
N LEU A 8 0.35 -19.60 -4.70
CA LEU A 8 -0.82 -19.80 -3.85
C LEU A 8 -0.47 -19.58 -2.37
N LEU A 9 0.64 -20.15 -1.91
CA LEU A 9 1.11 -20.00 -0.53
C LEU A 9 1.43 -18.54 -0.21
N PHE A 10 2.06 -17.83 -1.15
CA PHE A 10 2.34 -16.39 -1.03
C PHE A 10 1.05 -15.58 -0.91
N VAL A 11 0.13 -15.72 -1.87
CA VAL A 11 -1.16 -15.01 -1.90
C VAL A 11 -1.93 -15.26 -0.61
N ARG A 12 -1.97 -16.50 -0.10
CA ARG A 12 -2.62 -16.83 1.18
C ARG A 12 -2.06 -16.03 2.37
N GLY A 13 -0.77 -15.71 2.35
CA GLY A 13 -0.09 -14.94 3.39
C GLY A 13 -0.40 -13.44 3.38
N VAL A 14 -0.90 -12.90 2.26
CA VAL A 14 -1.16 -11.46 2.12
C VAL A 14 -2.43 -11.08 2.91
N PRO A 15 -2.41 -9.99 3.70
CA PRO A 15 -3.54 -9.60 4.55
C PRO A 15 -4.89 -9.44 3.85
N ILE A 16 -4.91 -8.99 2.59
CA ILE A 16 -6.17 -8.78 1.84
C ILE A 16 -6.84 -10.10 1.42
N PHE A 17 -6.09 -11.21 1.40
CA PHE A 17 -6.55 -12.53 0.99
C PHE A 17 -6.79 -13.49 2.19
N GLN A 18 -6.66 -12.99 3.42
CA GLN A 18 -6.92 -13.76 4.64
C GLN A 18 -8.37 -14.23 4.69
N GLU A 19 -8.61 -15.42 5.26
CA GLU A 19 -9.95 -15.98 5.49
C GLU A 19 -10.76 -16.26 4.21
N LEU A 20 -10.16 -16.15 3.01
CA LEU A 20 -10.80 -16.51 1.75
C LEU A 20 -10.66 -18.02 1.46
N ARG A 21 -11.62 -18.58 0.71
CA ARG A 21 -11.64 -20.00 0.36
C ARG A 21 -10.49 -20.36 -0.59
N ASP A 22 -9.91 -21.54 -0.41
CA ASP A 22 -8.75 -22.02 -1.18
C ASP A 22 -9.02 -22.08 -2.69
N ASP A 23 -10.21 -22.55 -3.08
CA ASP A 23 -10.59 -22.66 -4.49
C ASP A 23 -10.66 -21.29 -5.18
N PHE A 24 -11.15 -20.29 -4.45
CA PHE A 24 -11.18 -18.90 -4.90
C PHE A 24 -9.76 -18.32 -5.00
N LEU A 25 -8.92 -18.54 -3.98
CA LEU A 25 -7.53 -18.08 -4.00
C LEU A 25 -6.74 -18.68 -5.17
N VAL A 26 -6.98 -19.95 -5.52
CA VAL A 26 -6.37 -20.58 -6.70
C VAL A 26 -6.77 -19.86 -7.98
N ARG A 27 -8.06 -19.59 -8.19
CA ARG A 27 -8.55 -18.84 -9.36
C ARG A 27 -7.99 -17.43 -9.40
N LEU A 28 -8.05 -16.71 -8.28
CA LEU A 28 -7.59 -15.33 -8.20
C LEU A 28 -6.08 -15.21 -8.43
N ALA A 29 -5.29 -16.10 -7.84
CA ALA A 29 -3.87 -16.18 -8.09
C ALA A 29 -3.57 -16.45 -9.58
N SER A 30 -4.37 -17.29 -10.25
CA SER A 30 -4.13 -17.62 -11.66
C SER A 30 -4.40 -16.47 -12.64
N VAL A 31 -5.23 -15.49 -12.27
CA VAL A 31 -5.56 -14.35 -13.15
C VAL A 31 -4.67 -13.13 -12.93
N MET A 32 -3.96 -13.07 -11.80
CA MET A 32 -3.00 -12.02 -11.51
C MET A 32 -1.79 -12.08 -12.46
N GLU A 33 -1.30 -10.92 -12.90
CA GLU A 33 -0.11 -10.83 -13.75
C GLU A 33 1.15 -10.69 -12.87
N GLU A 34 2.27 -11.33 -13.25
CA GLU A 34 3.55 -11.15 -12.57
C GLU A 34 4.38 -10.12 -13.33
N LEU A 35 4.83 -9.09 -12.62
CA LEU A 35 5.58 -7.96 -13.17
C LEU A 35 6.93 -7.85 -12.47
N SER A 36 8.00 -7.64 -13.25
CA SER A 36 9.35 -7.38 -12.76
C SER A 36 9.77 -5.97 -13.11
N PHE A 37 10.29 -5.24 -12.13
CA PHE A 37 10.69 -3.86 -12.27
C PHE A 37 12.16 -3.68 -11.87
N PRO A 38 12.97 -2.94 -12.66
CA PRO A 38 14.34 -2.61 -12.27
C PRO A 38 14.36 -1.61 -11.10
N PRO A 39 15.53 -1.33 -10.50
CA PRO A 39 15.69 -0.24 -9.53
C PRO A 39 15.25 1.11 -10.10
N ASP A 40 14.80 2.01 -9.23
CA ASP A 40 14.38 3.38 -9.55
C ASP A 40 13.26 3.49 -10.60
N HIS A 41 12.46 2.44 -10.75
CA HIS A 41 11.35 2.38 -11.68
C HIS A 41 10.05 2.89 -11.05
N SER A 42 9.38 3.83 -11.71
CA SER A 42 8.06 4.32 -11.30
C SER A 42 6.98 3.34 -11.75
N ILE A 43 6.37 2.64 -10.79
CA ILE A 43 5.27 1.68 -11.04
C ILE A 43 3.93 2.42 -11.10
N VAL A 44 3.78 3.43 -10.24
CA VAL A 44 2.58 4.26 -10.12
C VAL A 44 3.01 5.71 -10.01
N THR A 45 2.34 6.58 -10.76
CA THR A 45 2.58 8.03 -10.70
C THR A 45 1.36 8.74 -10.11
N GLN A 46 1.61 9.62 -9.13
CA GLN A 46 0.58 10.46 -8.53
C GLN A 46 -0.19 11.27 -9.58
N GLY A 47 -1.51 11.37 -9.43
CA GLY A 47 -2.36 12.16 -10.31
C GLY A 47 -2.76 11.47 -11.61
N GLU A 48 -2.21 10.28 -11.90
CA GLU A 48 -2.66 9.48 -13.05
C GLU A 48 -3.91 8.65 -12.71
N GLU A 49 -4.64 8.21 -13.73
CA GLU A 49 -5.70 7.22 -13.54
C GLU A 49 -5.10 5.86 -13.18
N GLY A 50 -5.71 5.18 -12.20
CA GLY A 50 -5.25 3.89 -11.72
C GLY A 50 -6.33 2.82 -11.79
N ARG A 51 -6.12 1.77 -12.59
CA ARG A 51 -7.06 0.64 -12.71
C ARG A 51 -6.48 -0.71 -12.27
N SER A 52 -5.44 -0.68 -11.45
CA SER A 52 -4.79 -1.87 -10.91
C SER A 52 -4.32 -1.63 -9.48
N LEU A 53 -4.35 -2.68 -8.68
CA LEU A 53 -3.60 -2.78 -7.43
C LEU A 53 -2.43 -3.75 -7.62
N TYR A 54 -1.42 -3.60 -6.78
CA TYR A 54 -0.21 -4.40 -6.81
C TYR A 54 0.07 -5.02 -5.44
N ILE A 55 0.70 -6.20 -5.43
CA ILE A 55 1.23 -6.85 -4.23
C ILE A 55 2.73 -7.08 -4.45
N VAL A 56 3.56 -6.63 -3.52
CA VAL A 56 5.02 -6.83 -3.59
C VAL A 56 5.34 -8.30 -3.28
N VAL A 57 5.90 -9.02 -4.25
CA VAL A 57 6.35 -10.41 -4.12
C VAL A 57 7.76 -10.45 -3.55
N SER A 58 8.64 -9.58 -4.05
CA SER A 58 10.03 -9.47 -3.64
C SER A 58 10.52 -8.03 -3.86
N GLY A 59 11.54 -7.63 -3.11
CA GLY A 59 12.08 -6.27 -3.14
C GLY A 59 11.34 -5.29 -2.22
N THR A 60 11.61 -4.00 -2.45
CA THR A 60 11.06 -2.89 -1.66
C THR A 60 10.70 -1.73 -2.58
N VAL A 61 9.51 -1.14 -2.35
CA VAL A 61 9.07 0.07 -3.04
C VAL A 61 8.89 1.20 -2.02
N ARG A 62 9.15 2.43 -2.46
CA ARG A 62 8.84 3.65 -1.68
C ARG A 62 7.55 4.27 -2.20
N VAL A 63 6.69 4.69 -1.29
CA VAL A 63 5.48 5.47 -1.57
C VAL A 63 5.78 6.92 -1.23
N HIS A 64 5.59 7.85 -2.17
CA HIS A 64 6.01 9.24 -2.00
C HIS A 64 5.11 10.23 -2.74
N ILE A 65 5.11 11.48 -2.28
CA ILE A 65 4.55 12.64 -2.98
C ILE A 65 5.72 13.59 -3.19
N GLU A 66 6.03 13.90 -4.45
CA GLU A 66 7.26 14.62 -4.82
C GLU A 66 8.49 13.96 -4.14
N ASP A 67 9.27 14.72 -3.37
CA ASP A 67 10.46 14.25 -2.66
C ASP A 67 10.15 13.71 -1.25
N ARG A 68 8.90 13.73 -0.81
CA ARG A 68 8.50 13.31 0.54
C ARG A 68 8.09 11.84 0.58
N ASP A 69 8.90 11.02 1.25
CA ASP A 69 8.55 9.63 1.54
C ASP A 69 7.42 9.54 2.57
N LEU A 70 6.39 8.76 2.22
CA LEU A 70 5.22 8.47 3.06
C LEU A 70 5.35 7.10 3.76
N ALA A 71 5.87 6.12 3.02
CA ALA A 71 6.06 4.75 3.49
C ALA A 71 7.06 3.99 2.61
N GLN A 72 7.60 2.90 3.14
CA GLN A 72 8.24 1.84 2.35
C GLN A 72 7.42 0.58 2.50
N LEU A 73 7.18 -0.11 1.39
CA LEU A 73 6.41 -1.33 1.31
C LEU A 73 7.32 -2.47 0.86
N LYS A 74 7.15 -3.64 1.47
CA LYS A 74 7.97 -4.83 1.28
C LYS A 74 7.10 -6.02 0.92
N GLN A 75 7.72 -7.19 0.80
CA GLN A 75 7.03 -8.45 0.53
C GLN A 75 5.73 -8.60 1.34
N GLY A 76 4.63 -8.85 0.64
CA GLY A 76 3.28 -9.03 1.18
C GLY A 76 2.48 -7.74 1.37
N ASP A 77 3.08 -6.57 1.23
CA ASP A 77 2.37 -5.30 1.21
C ASP A 77 1.70 -5.07 -0.15
N CYS A 78 0.57 -4.35 -0.13
CA CYS A 78 -0.17 -3.96 -1.33
C CYS A 78 -0.15 -2.44 -1.54
N PHE A 79 -0.32 -1.99 -2.77
CA PHE A 79 -0.45 -0.57 -3.10
C PHE A 79 -1.29 -0.34 -4.35
N GLY A 80 -1.68 0.92 -4.57
CA GLY A 80 -2.52 1.30 -5.71
C GLY A 80 -3.98 0.92 -5.55
N GLU A 81 -4.41 0.44 -4.37
CA GLU A 81 -5.79 0.00 -4.18
C GLU A 81 -6.80 1.16 -4.15
N MET A 82 -6.41 2.35 -3.64
CA MET A 82 -7.34 3.48 -3.44
C MET A 82 -8.05 3.89 -4.72
N ALA A 83 -7.28 4.23 -5.77
CA ALA A 83 -7.78 4.63 -7.08
C ALA A 83 -8.68 3.59 -7.75
N VAL A 84 -8.55 2.31 -7.36
CA VAL A 84 -9.40 1.24 -7.89
C VAL A 84 -10.80 1.29 -7.31
N PHE A 85 -10.97 1.78 -6.06
CA PHE A 85 -12.24 1.79 -5.34
C PHE A 85 -12.98 3.12 -5.38
N ASP A 86 -12.27 4.25 -5.27
CA ASP A 86 -12.90 5.58 -5.24
C ASP A 86 -12.95 6.26 -6.61
N ALA A 87 -12.30 5.66 -7.63
CA ALA A 87 -12.16 6.20 -8.98
C ALA A 87 -11.50 7.60 -9.02
N GLU A 88 -10.77 7.97 -7.96
CA GLU A 88 -9.94 9.17 -7.95
C GLU A 88 -8.56 8.86 -8.55
N PRO A 89 -7.82 9.88 -9.02
CA PRO A 89 -6.44 9.71 -9.45
C PRO A 89 -5.55 9.13 -8.34
N ARG A 90 -4.42 8.53 -8.72
CA ARG A 90 -3.42 7.98 -7.79
C ARG A 90 -3.04 9.01 -6.73
N SER A 91 -3.24 8.66 -5.46
CA SER A 91 -3.00 9.55 -4.32
C SER A 91 -1.52 9.84 -4.04
N ALA A 92 -0.63 8.95 -4.50
CA ALA A 92 0.82 9.06 -4.35
C ALA A 92 1.53 8.27 -5.45
N SER A 93 2.82 8.58 -5.66
CA SER A 93 3.70 7.80 -6.53
C SER A 93 4.30 6.60 -5.79
N VAL A 94 4.61 5.55 -6.53
CA VAL A 94 5.30 4.35 -6.03
C VAL A 94 6.47 4.04 -6.95
N THR A 95 7.68 4.04 -6.38
CA THR A 95 8.93 3.80 -7.10
C THR A 95 9.69 2.66 -6.44
N THR A 96 10.32 1.80 -7.23
CA THR A 96 11.18 0.73 -6.69
C THR A 96 12.46 1.29 -6.08
N ILE A 97 12.93 0.71 -4.98
CA ILE A 97 14.24 1.04 -4.38
C ILE A 97 15.35 0.17 -4.98
N GLY A 98 15.01 -1.08 -5.32
CA GLY A 98 15.87 -2.05 -5.98
C GLY A 98 15.08 -2.86 -7.00
N GLU A 99 15.59 -3.99 -7.45
CA GLU A 99 14.79 -4.93 -8.23
C GLU A 99 13.57 -5.39 -7.42
N CYS A 100 12.38 -5.31 -8.03
CA CYS A 100 11.12 -5.69 -7.40
C CYS A 100 10.30 -6.58 -8.32
N GLU A 101 9.70 -7.61 -7.74
CA GLU A 101 8.64 -8.38 -8.40
C GLU A 101 7.30 -8.06 -7.73
N CYS A 102 6.26 -7.93 -8.52
CA CYS A 102 4.91 -7.64 -8.06
C CYS A 102 3.89 -8.58 -8.72
N LEU A 103 2.79 -8.83 -8.01
CA LEU A 103 1.56 -9.31 -8.63
C LEU A 103 0.66 -8.12 -8.92
N GLU A 104 0.17 -8.02 -10.14
CA GLU A 104 -0.87 -7.07 -10.54
C GLU A 104 -2.24 -7.75 -10.52
N LEU A 105 -3.22 -7.07 -9.93
CA LEU A 105 -4.64 -7.42 -10.04
C LEU A 105 -5.39 -6.22 -10.62
N LYS A 106 -6.00 -6.42 -11.79
CA LYS A 106 -6.74 -5.37 -12.51
C LYS A 106 -8.10 -5.13 -11.86
N GLN A 107 -8.63 -3.93 -12.02
CA GLN A 107 -9.91 -3.51 -11.46
C GLN A 107 -11.03 -4.49 -11.80
N ILE A 108 -11.15 -4.92 -13.06
CA ILE A 108 -12.20 -5.86 -13.47
C ILE A 108 -12.12 -7.17 -12.66
N GLN A 109 -10.92 -7.73 -12.50
CA GLN A 109 -10.69 -8.97 -11.77
C GLN A 109 -10.96 -8.80 -10.26
N LEU A 110 -10.67 -7.62 -9.71
CA LEU A 110 -10.96 -7.27 -8.33
C LEU A 110 -12.47 -7.17 -8.08
N TYR A 111 -13.23 -6.57 -9.01
CA TYR A 111 -14.68 -6.43 -8.88
C TYR A 111 -15.37 -7.80 -9.05
N ASP A 112 -14.97 -8.60 -10.04
CA ASP A 112 -15.44 -9.98 -10.20
C ASP A 112 -15.16 -10.81 -8.94
N ALA A 113 -13.98 -10.61 -8.32
CA ALA A 113 -13.60 -11.25 -7.07
C ALA A 113 -14.48 -10.84 -5.88
N ILE A 114 -14.90 -9.58 -5.81
CA ILE A 114 -15.80 -9.07 -4.77
C ILE A 114 -17.21 -9.61 -4.95
N ASP A 115 -17.70 -9.65 -6.19
CA ASP A 115 -19.03 -10.17 -6.51
C ASP A 115 -19.15 -11.66 -6.17
N GLU A 116 -18.08 -12.44 -6.40
CA GLU A 116 -18.03 -13.85 -6.04
C GLU A 116 -17.82 -14.08 -4.53
N THR A 117 -16.99 -13.26 -3.88
CA THR A 117 -16.61 -13.41 -2.46
C THR A 117 -16.60 -12.05 -1.76
N PRO A 118 -17.74 -11.59 -1.20
CA PRO A 118 -17.87 -10.28 -0.54
C PRO A 118 -16.92 -10.07 0.65
N GLU A 119 -16.46 -11.15 1.30
CA GLU A 119 -15.44 -11.11 2.36
C GLU A 119 -14.15 -10.45 1.89
N PHE A 120 -13.86 -10.51 0.59
CA PHE A 120 -12.69 -9.84 0.01
C PHE A 120 -12.78 -8.32 0.15
N ALA A 121 -13.96 -7.72 -0.09
CA ALA A 121 -14.18 -6.30 0.14
C ALA A 121 -14.01 -5.93 1.63
N ILE A 122 -14.48 -6.78 2.55
CA ILE A 122 -14.29 -6.59 3.99
C ILE A 122 -12.80 -6.53 4.35
N ASN A 123 -11.97 -7.38 3.74
CA ASN A 123 -10.53 -7.37 3.99
C ASN A 123 -9.84 -6.09 3.49
N ILE A 124 -10.27 -5.56 2.34
CA ILE A 124 -9.83 -4.25 1.87
C ILE A 124 -10.25 -3.15 2.83
N ILE A 125 -11.51 -3.14 3.28
CA ILE A 125 -12.01 -2.15 4.25
C ILE A 125 -11.19 -2.20 5.55
N ARG A 126 -10.86 -3.41 6.04
CA ARG A 126 -9.99 -3.62 7.20
C ARG A 126 -8.58 -3.06 6.97
N LEU A 127 -7.99 -3.31 5.80
CA LEU A 127 -6.69 -2.76 5.41
C LEU A 127 -6.71 -1.23 5.43
N LEU A 128 -7.66 -0.61 4.71
CA LEU A 128 -7.78 0.85 4.63
C LEU A 128 -8.02 1.47 6.01
N SER A 129 -8.89 0.85 6.83
CA SER A 129 -9.13 1.29 8.22
C SER A 129 -7.85 1.29 9.07
N ARG A 130 -6.98 0.28 8.92
CA ARG A 130 -5.69 0.22 9.62
C ARG A 130 -4.74 1.31 9.14
N ARG A 131 -4.69 1.56 7.82
CA ARG A 131 -3.88 2.63 7.22
C ARG A 131 -4.32 4.01 7.71
N THR A 132 -5.61 4.32 7.65
CA THR A 132 -6.17 5.57 8.16
C THR A 132 -5.84 5.78 9.63
N ARG A 133 -5.97 4.73 10.46
CA ARG A 133 -5.59 4.82 11.89
C ARG A 133 -4.10 5.10 12.07
N SER A 134 -3.24 4.43 11.30
CA SER A 134 -1.78 4.67 11.35
C SER A 134 -1.43 6.11 10.94
N LEU A 135 -2.05 6.63 9.89
CA LEU A 135 -1.87 8.01 9.44
C LEU A 135 -2.35 9.01 10.49
N ASN A 136 -3.53 8.81 11.07
CA ASN A 136 -4.06 9.66 12.14
C ASN A 136 -3.13 9.68 13.37
N ASN A 137 -2.58 8.53 13.76
CA ASN A 137 -1.62 8.46 14.87
C ASN A 137 -0.35 9.25 14.55
N LYS A 138 0.24 9.05 13.36
CA LYS A 138 1.43 9.82 12.93
C LYS A 138 1.17 11.33 12.91
N LEU A 139 -0.01 11.74 12.47
CA LEU A 139 -0.41 13.15 12.46
C LEU A 139 -0.53 13.71 13.89
N ASN A 140 -1.18 12.97 14.80
CA ASN A 140 -1.30 13.38 16.20
C ASN A 140 0.07 13.49 16.89
N ASP A 141 0.97 12.53 16.64
CA ASP A 141 2.34 12.57 17.18
C ASP A 141 3.10 13.79 16.64
N TYR A 142 2.95 14.10 15.35
CA TYR A 142 3.55 15.29 14.74
C TYR A 142 3.03 16.59 15.38
N LEU A 143 1.72 16.70 15.60
CA LEU A 143 1.10 17.88 16.23
C LEU A 143 1.55 18.04 17.68
N ALA A 144 1.59 16.95 18.46
CA ALA A 144 2.05 16.98 19.85
C ALA A 144 3.53 17.41 19.97
N ASN A 145 4.39 16.88 19.09
CA ASN A 145 5.81 17.23 19.07
C ASN A 145 6.06 18.67 18.61
N SER A 146 5.24 19.19 17.68
CA SER A 146 5.33 20.58 17.22
C SER A 146 4.93 21.57 18.32
N GLN A 147 3.89 21.26 19.12
CA GLN A 147 3.49 22.08 20.27
C GLN A 147 4.55 22.06 21.38
N ALA A 148 5.23 20.92 21.62
CA ALA A 148 6.29 20.82 22.63
C ALA A 148 7.53 21.68 22.30
N GLN A 149 7.85 21.88 21.03
CA GLN A 149 8.98 22.70 20.58
C GLN A 149 8.75 24.22 20.71
N ASP A 150 7.49 24.67 20.67
CA ASP A 150 7.15 26.09 20.87
C ASP A 150 7.31 26.53 22.33
N PHE A 151 7.09 25.65 23.31
CA PHE A 151 7.30 25.97 24.73
C PHE A 151 8.77 26.06 25.14
N THR A 152 9.70 25.43 24.42
CA THR A 152 11.14 25.48 24.77
C THR A 152 11.82 26.80 24.36
N LYS A 153 11.22 27.58 23.43
CA LYS A 153 11.79 28.86 22.96
C LYS A 153 11.42 30.08 23.80
N VAL A 154 10.42 29.99 24.70
CA VAL A 154 9.91 31.15 25.47
C VAL A 154 10.66 31.36 26.80
N GLY A 155 11.50 30.42 27.25
CA GLY A 155 12.12 30.45 28.59
C GLY A 155 13.45 31.17 28.75
N SER A 156 14.11 31.67 27.69
CA SER A 156 15.48 32.21 27.79
C SER A 156 15.55 33.74 27.62
N LYS A 157 14.94 34.50 28.53
CA LYS A 157 15.36 35.89 28.81
C LYS A 157 15.38 36.13 30.30
N SER A 158 16.52 35.87 30.93
CA SER A 158 16.86 36.44 32.23
C SER A 158 16.97 37.96 32.11
N PRO A 159 16.45 38.76 33.06
CA PRO A 159 16.63 40.20 33.04
C PRO A 159 18.10 40.52 33.36
N LYS A 160 18.75 41.31 32.50
CA LYS A 160 19.99 41.99 32.88
C LYS A 160 19.62 43.20 33.76
N MET A 161 20.22 43.18 34.95
CA MET A 161 20.41 44.23 35.97
C MET A 161 19.63 45.53 35.85
#